data_AF-A0A2A5H6K6-F1
#
_entry.id   AF-A0A2A5H6K6-F1
#
_cell.length_a   1.000
_cell.length_b   1.000
_cell.length_c   1.000
_cell.angle_alpha   90.00
_cell.angle_beta   90.00
_cell.angle_gamma   90.00
#
_symmetry.space_group_name_H-M   'P 1'
#
loop_
_entity.id
_entity.type
_entity.pdbx_description
1 polymer ?
#
loop_
_entity_poly.entity_id
_entity_poly.type
_entity_poly.pdbx_seq_one_letter_code
_entity_poly.pdbx_strand_id
1 'polypeptide(L)'
;MKQDLEKFTTLLRELQKIDMEFPLQYAVCLFEIALDEGLCLTDLSEKTGMPLSTISRITSALAKEKARGKNYGLVQIRISPQERRKKQLFLSKKGHGAANSISNIISQK
;
A
#
# COMPACT_ATOMS: atom_id res chain seq x y z
N MET A 1 21.50 -17.24 -4.68
CA MET A 1 21.94 -16.14 -3.80
C MET A 1 22.17 -14.82 -4.53
N LYS A 2 23.14 -14.70 -5.45
CA LYS A 2 23.39 -13.43 -6.17
C LYS A 2 22.14 -12.91 -6.92
N GLN A 3 21.51 -13.79 -7.71
CA GLN A 3 20.29 -13.47 -8.45
C GLN A 3 19.12 -13.08 -7.54
N ASP A 4 18.97 -13.74 -6.39
CA ASP A 4 17.90 -13.43 -5.43
C ASP A 4 18.09 -12.04 -4.81
N LEU A 5 19.35 -11.68 -4.48
CA LEU A 5 19.70 -10.36 -3.97
C LEU A 5 19.53 -9.26 -5.04
N GLU A 6 19.81 -9.55 -6.30
CA GLU A 6 19.58 -8.64 -7.42
C GLU A 6 18.07 -8.39 -7.63
N LYS A 7 17.24 -9.44 -7.55
CA LYS A 7 15.77 -9.31 -7.60
C LYS A 7 15.24 -8.49 -6.44
N PHE A 8 15.68 -8.78 -5.22
CA PHE A 8 15.28 -8.03 -4.03
C PHE A 8 15.69 -6.55 -4.11
N THR A 9 16.92 -6.28 -4.56
CA THR A 9 17.39 -4.89 -4.76
C THR A 9 16.58 -4.17 -5.83
N THR A 10 16.20 -4.84 -6.91
CA THR A 10 15.32 -4.28 -7.95
C THR A 10 13.95 -3.92 -7.39
N LEU A 11 13.36 -4.78 -6.55
CA LEU A 11 12.11 -4.49 -5.84
C LEU A 11 12.24 -3.24 -4.97
N LEU A 12 13.30 -3.13 -4.17
CA LEU A 12 13.55 -1.95 -3.34
C LEU A 12 13.69 -0.68 -4.19
N ARG A 13 14.32 -0.77 -5.36
CA ARG A 13 14.43 0.35 -6.30
C ARG A 13 13.09 0.74 -6.91
N GLU A 14 12.18 -0.20 -7.16
CA GLU A 14 10.80 0.14 -7.57
C GLU A 14 10.05 0.91 -6.48
N LEU A 15 10.20 0.53 -5.21
CA LEU A 15 9.64 1.30 -4.10
C LEU A 15 10.21 2.72 -4.06
N GLN A 16 11.51 2.88 -4.32
CA GLN A 16 12.17 4.20 -4.40
C GLN A 16 11.67 5.07 -5.55
N LYS A 17 11.09 4.50 -6.63
CA LYS A 17 10.45 5.27 -7.71
C LYS A 17 9.15 5.93 -7.27
N ILE A 18 8.48 5.38 -6.25
CA ILE A 18 7.32 6.05 -5.63
C ILE A 18 7.82 7.30 -4.92
N ASP A 19 8.87 7.13 -4.11
CA ASP A 19 9.56 8.18 -3.37
C ASP A 19 10.89 7.68 -2.82
N MET A 20 11.94 8.51 -2.86
CA MET A 20 13.27 8.09 -2.41
C MET A 20 13.28 7.71 -0.91
N GLU A 21 12.44 8.37 -0.12
CA GLU A 21 12.27 8.13 1.32
C GLU A 21 10.98 7.34 1.62
N PHE A 22 10.49 6.52 0.68
CA PHE A 22 9.24 5.76 0.86
C PHE A 22 9.34 4.83 2.08
N PRO A 23 8.53 5.04 3.15
CA PRO A 23 8.69 4.27 4.37
C PRO A 23 8.31 2.80 4.17
N LEU A 24 9.07 1.87 4.76
CA LEU A 24 8.82 0.44 4.62
C LEU A 24 7.42 0.04 5.12
N GLN A 25 6.95 0.66 6.20
CA GLN A 25 5.60 0.41 6.74
C GLN A 25 4.50 0.81 5.76
N TYR A 26 4.75 1.80 4.90
CA TYR A 26 3.80 2.23 3.88
C TYR A 26 3.74 1.20 2.76
N ALA A 27 4.88 0.62 2.39
CA ALA A 27 4.96 -0.50 1.45
C ALA A 27 4.20 -1.72 1.99
N VAL A 28 4.41 -2.08 3.25
CA VAL A 28 3.67 -3.18 3.90
C VAL A 28 2.17 -2.94 3.83
N CYS A 29 1.67 -1.77 4.25
CA CYS A 29 0.25 -1.46 4.16
C CYS A 29 -0.28 -1.49 2.72
N LEU A 30 0.49 -0.98 1.76
CA LEU A 30 0.11 -1.00 0.35
C LEU A 30 -0.09 -2.43 -0.16
N PHE A 31 0.83 -3.35 0.15
CA PHE A 31 0.74 -4.73 -0.32
C PHE A 31 -0.31 -5.54 0.42
N GLU A 32 -0.52 -5.33 1.72
CA GLU A 32 -1.64 -5.95 2.44
C GLU A 32 -2.99 -5.53 1.84
N ILE A 33 -3.16 -4.25 1.47
CA ILE A 33 -4.34 -3.79 0.74
C ILE A 33 -4.43 -4.43 -0.64
N ALA A 34 -3.30 -4.59 -1.34
CA ALA A 34 -3.26 -5.24 -2.66
C ALA A 34 -3.67 -6.71 -2.61
N LEU A 35 -3.30 -7.42 -1.54
CA LEU A 35 -3.62 -8.84 -1.33
C LEU A 35 -5.09 -9.05 -0.96
N ASP A 36 -5.73 -8.08 -0.32
CA ASP A 36 -7.08 -8.20 0.22
C ASP A 36 -7.85 -6.85 0.10
N GLU A 37 -8.26 -6.52 -1.13
CA GLU A 37 -9.00 -5.28 -1.38
C GLU A 37 -10.40 -5.30 -0.74
N GLY A 38 -10.81 -4.17 -0.16
CA GLY A 38 -12.11 -4.02 0.50
C GLY A 38 -12.04 -4.16 2.02
N LEU A 39 -10.87 -4.50 2.57
CA LEU A 39 -10.63 -4.48 4.01
C LEU A 39 -10.75 -3.07 4.60
N CYS A 40 -11.03 -3.00 5.90
CA CYS A 40 -11.11 -1.73 6.63
C CYS A 40 -9.86 -1.48 7.49
N LEU A 41 -9.81 -0.34 8.17
CA LEU A 41 -8.62 0.06 8.95
C LEU A 41 -8.32 -0.91 10.10
N THR A 42 -9.33 -1.53 10.71
CA THR A 42 -9.14 -2.50 11.80
C THR A 42 -8.52 -3.78 11.27
N ASP A 43 -9.01 -4.29 10.13
CA ASP A 43 -8.46 -5.49 9.50
C ASP A 43 -6.98 -5.28 9.13
N LEU A 44 -6.64 -4.10 8.59
CA LEU A 44 -5.26 -3.76 8.26
C LEU A 44 -4.36 -3.65 9.51
N SER A 45 -4.90 -3.12 10.60
CA SER A 45 -4.22 -3.04 11.90
C SER A 45 -3.90 -4.43 12.44
N GLU A 46 -4.85 -5.36 12.36
CA GLU A 46 -4.66 -6.76 12.77
C GLU A 46 -3.63 -7.48 11.89
N LYS A 47 -3.74 -7.37 10.57
CA LYS A 47 -2.80 -8.02 9.62
C LYS A 47 -1.36 -7.54 9.78
N THR A 48 -1.16 -6.24 10.03
CA THR A 48 0.17 -5.64 10.12
C THR A 48 0.74 -5.61 11.54
N GLY A 49 -0.08 -5.88 12.56
CA GLY A 49 0.28 -5.69 13.97
C GLY A 49 0.52 -4.22 14.37
N MET A 50 0.20 -3.26 13.52
CA MET A 50 0.41 -1.82 13.80
C MET A 50 -0.83 -1.20 14.45
N PRO A 51 -0.67 -0.25 15.39
CA PRO A 51 -1.80 0.44 16.01
C PRO A 51 -2.70 1.16 14.99
N LEU A 52 -4.01 1.19 15.24
CA LEU A 52 -4.99 1.82 14.37
C LEU A 52 -4.68 3.30 14.05
N SER A 53 -4.12 4.04 15.01
CA SER A 53 -3.69 5.43 14.83
C SER A 53 -2.51 5.56 13.84
N THR A 54 -1.64 4.57 13.78
CA THR A 54 -0.56 4.48 12.78
C THR A 54 -1.13 4.12 11.42
N ILE A 55 -1.96 3.08 11.35
CA ILE A 55 -2.64 2.69 10.11
C ILE A 55 -3.43 3.85 9.51
N SER A 56 -4.24 4.54 10.30
CA SER A 56 -5.02 5.69 9.83
C SER A 56 -4.14 6.78 9.21
N ARG A 57 -2.95 7.04 9.76
CA ARG A 57 -2.00 8.03 9.21
C ARG A 57 -1.38 7.52 7.91
N ILE A 58 -0.93 6.27 7.88
CA ILE A 58 -0.34 5.63 6.69
C ILE A 58 -1.35 5.61 5.55
N THR A 59 -2.56 5.11 5.78
CA THR A 59 -3.61 5.03 4.75
C THR A 59 -4.02 6.40 4.26
N SER A 60 -4.02 7.43 5.12
CA SER A 60 -4.27 8.81 4.70
C SER A 60 -3.17 9.33 3.77
N ALA A 61 -1.90 9.05 4.06
CA ALA A 61 -0.78 9.44 3.21
C ALA A 61 -0.72 8.63 1.90
N LEU A 62 -1.12 7.35 1.92
CA LEU A 62 -1.24 6.53 0.72
C LEU A 62 -2.45 6.94 -0.14
N ALA A 63 -3.51 7.47 0.48
CA ALA A 63 -4.72 7.87 -0.21
C ALA A 63 -4.54 9.13 -1.06
N LYS A 64 -5.41 9.30 -2.07
CA LYS A 64 -5.43 10.49 -2.93
C LYS A 64 -6.00 11.74 -2.23
N GLU A 65 -6.75 11.58 -1.14
CA GLU A 65 -7.50 12.68 -0.51
C GLU A 65 -6.79 13.32 0.69
N LYS A 66 -6.79 14.67 0.72
CA LYS A 66 -6.52 15.60 1.84
C LYS A 66 -5.72 15.03 3.03
N ALA A 67 -4.53 14.48 2.80
CA ALA A 67 -3.54 14.38 3.86
C ALA A 67 -2.96 15.78 4.13
N ARG A 68 -2.77 16.13 5.42
CA ARG A 68 -1.86 17.25 5.78
C ARG A 68 -0.43 16.77 5.50
N GLY A 69 0.04 16.94 4.26
CA GLY A 69 1.37 16.54 3.82
C GLY A 69 1.41 15.83 2.47
N LYS A 70 2.46 15.04 2.26
CA LYS A 70 2.69 14.28 1.03
C LYS A 70 1.65 13.18 0.88
N ASN A 71 1.02 13.12 -0.29
CA ASN A 71 0.12 12.04 -0.67
C ASN A 71 0.73 11.25 -1.83
N TYR A 72 0.61 9.93 -1.78
CA TYR A 72 1.16 9.05 -2.81
C TYR A 72 0.11 8.69 -3.87
N GLY A 73 -1.18 8.81 -3.55
CA GLY A 73 -2.29 8.51 -4.45
C GLY A 73 -2.35 7.05 -4.88
N LEU A 74 -1.84 6.14 -4.04
CA LEU A 74 -1.77 4.69 -4.30
C LEU A 74 -3.02 3.96 -3.82
N VAL A 75 -3.74 4.52 -2.84
CA VAL A 75 -4.95 3.94 -2.25
C VAL A 75 -6.14 4.86 -2.51
N GLN A 76 -7.33 4.27 -2.60
CA GLN A 76 -8.61 4.96 -2.62
C GLN A 76 -9.50 4.40 -1.50
N ILE A 77 -10.20 5.30 -0.83
CA ILE A 77 -11.10 4.94 0.26
C ILE A 77 -12.52 5.04 -0.27
N ARG A 78 -13.27 3.94 -0.18
CA ARG A 78 -14.69 3.92 -0.57
C ARG A 78 -15.55 3.75 0.69
N ILE A 79 -16.67 4.45 0.72
CA ILE A 79 -17.69 4.25 1.77
C ILE A 79 -18.56 3.09 1.28
N SER A 80 -18.69 2.04 2.09
CA SER A 80 -19.57 0.92 1.76
C SER A 80 -21.02 1.42 1.60
N PRO A 81 -21.71 1.08 0.49
CA PRO A 81 -23.11 1.45 0.30
C PRO A 81 -24.06 0.70 1.26
N GLN A 82 -23.70 -0.50 1.72
CA GLN A 82 -24.49 -1.25 2.71
C GLN A 82 -24.27 -0.78 4.15
N GLU A 83 -23.05 -0.35 4.50
CA GLU A 83 -22.70 0.16 5.82
C GLU A 83 -21.96 1.49 5.72
N ARG A 84 -22.71 2.61 5.76
CA ARG A 84 -22.18 3.98 5.66
C ARG A 84 -21.08 4.33 6.68
N ARG A 85 -20.87 3.52 7.72
CA ARG A 85 -19.82 3.70 8.74
C ARG A 85 -18.51 2.98 8.43
N LYS A 86 -18.45 2.05 7.47
CA LYS A 86 -17.22 1.32 7.14
C LYS A 86 -16.55 1.91 5.90
N LYS A 87 -15.37 2.49 6.12
CA LYS A 87 -14.43 2.90 5.08
C LYS A 87 -13.64 1.65 4.64
N GLN A 88 -13.74 1.32 3.37
CA GLN A 88 -13.03 0.21 2.75
C GLN A 88 -11.87 0.72 1.90
N LEU A 89 -10.75 0.02 1.96
CA LEU A 89 -9.50 0.38 1.30
C LEU A 89 -9.35 -0.42 0.01
N PHE A 90 -9.02 0.27 -1.07
CA PHE A 90 -8.75 -0.32 -2.38
C PHE A 90 -7.51 0.34 -2.99
N LEU A 91 -6.81 -0.32 -3.89
CA LEU A 91 -5.77 0.34 -4.67
C LEU A 91 -6.40 1.32 -5.66
N SER A 92 -5.71 2.43 -5.88
CA SER A 92 -5.99 3.30 -7.02
C SER A 92 -5.43 2.68 -8.30
N LYS A 93 -5.69 3.30 -9.46
CA LYS A 93 -5.02 2.91 -10.71
C LYS A 93 -3.49 2.98 -10.60
N LYS A 94 -2.96 3.97 -9.87
CA LYS A 94 -1.52 4.10 -9.60
C LYS A 94 -1.02 3.01 -8.66
N GLY A 95 -1.80 2.68 -7.61
CA GLY A 95 -1.50 1.60 -6.69
C GLY A 95 -1.39 0.24 -7.39
N HIS A 96 -2.36 -0.09 -8.24
CA HIS A 96 -2.32 -1.30 -9.06
C HIS A 96 -1.08 -1.34 -9.95
N GLY A 97 -0.71 -0.22 -10.58
CA GLY A 97 0.52 -0.13 -11.38
C GLY A 97 1.78 -0.45 -10.57
N ALA A 98 1.89 0.09 -9.36
CA ALA A 98 3.02 -0.19 -8.46
C ALA A 98 3.06 -1.66 -8.02
N ALA A 99 1.92 -2.21 -7.59
CA ALA A 99 1.82 -3.62 -7.17
C ALA A 99 2.16 -4.58 -8.33
N ASN A 100 1.68 -4.28 -9.54
CA ASN A 100 1.99 -5.07 -10.74
C ASN A 100 3.46 -4.99 -11.14
N SER A 101 4.09 -3.81 -11.07
CA SER A 101 5.53 -3.65 -11.32
C SER A 101 6.35 -4.60 -10.44
N ILE A 102 5.99 -4.65 -9.15
CA ILE A 102 6.69 -5.49 -8.16
C ILE A 102 6.38 -6.97 -8.36
N SER A 103 5.13 -7.34 -8.61
CA SER A 103 4.74 -8.72 -8.91
C SER A 103 5.48 -9.28 -10.13
N ASN A 104 5.68 -8.45 -11.17
CA ASN A 104 6.44 -8.84 -12.36
C ASN A 104 7.91 -9.12 -12.05
N ILE A 105 8.55 -8.33 -11.17
CA ILE A 105 9.96 -8.56 -10.77
C ILE A 105 10.11 -9.89 -10.05
N ILE A 106 9.14 -10.24 -9.19
CA ILE A 106 9.15 -11.50 -8.45
C ILE A 106 8.89 -12.69 -9.38
N SER A 107 7.98 -12.53 -10.35
CA SER A 107 7.54 -13.60 -11.25
C SER A 107 8.50 -13.90 -12.40
N GLN A 108 9.43 -12.99 -12.72
CA GLN A 108 10.47 -13.25 -13.71
C GLN A 108 11.44 -14.32 -13.20
N LYS A 109 11.50 -15.46 -13.89
CA LYS A 109 12.44 -16.55 -13.62
C LYS A 109 13.88 -16.11 -13.93
#